data_AF-A0A3D4UQ49-F1
#
_entry.id   AF-A0A3D4UQ49-F1
#
_cell.length_a   1.000
_cell.length_b   1.000
_cell.length_c   1.000
_cell.angle_alpha   90.00
_cell.angle_beta   90.00
_cell.angle_gamma   90.00
#
_symmetry.space_group_name_H-M   'P 1'
#
loop_
_entity.id
_entity.type
_entity.pdbx_description
1 polymer ?
#
loop_
_entity_poly.entity_id
_entity_poly.type
_entity_poly.pdbx_seq_one_letter_code
_entity_poly.pdbx_strand_id
1 'polypeptide(L)'
;MKFQIDDYIGLIKHRGKNYVDSSGRHIYYEKTQYTPLICHKIMRVEDHLMSSTVWLKDVTFSFKVKRPPSSKKSWAQVLYLNGLPWLIYEFLEQRVEDTRRKI
;
A
#
# COMPACT_ATOMS: atom_id res chain seq x y z
N MET A 1 -9.76 -0.88 19.90
CA MET A 1 -8.44 -0.22 19.98
C MET A 1 -8.36 0.85 18.90
N LYS A 2 -8.03 2.11 19.23
CA LYS A 2 -8.05 3.23 18.26
C LYS A 2 -6.78 3.37 17.40
N PHE A 3 -5.68 2.67 17.72
CA PHE A 3 -4.36 2.89 17.10
C PHE A 3 -3.66 1.59 16.65
N GLN A 4 -4.41 0.52 16.43
CA GLN A 4 -3.84 -0.73 15.95
C GLN A 4 -3.42 -0.60 14.47
N ILE A 5 -2.22 -1.10 14.15
CA ILE A 5 -1.66 -1.14 12.80
C ILE A 5 -1.57 -2.60 12.39
N ASP A 6 -2.29 -2.98 11.34
CA ASP A 6 -2.44 -4.37 10.93
C ASP A 6 -1.48 -4.79 9.80
N ASP A 7 -0.87 -3.81 9.11
CA ASP A 7 -0.01 -4.05 7.97
C ASP A 7 1.12 -3.02 7.83
N TYR A 8 2.07 -3.33 6.96
CA TYR A 8 3.23 -2.49 6.71
C TYR A 8 2.87 -1.14 6.08
N ILE A 9 1.79 -1.08 5.28
CA ILE A 9 1.29 0.18 4.73
C ILE A 9 0.79 1.10 5.85
N GLY A 10 0.08 0.56 6.84
CA GLY A 10 -0.33 1.29 8.04
C GLY A 10 0.87 1.82 8.81
N LEU A 11 1.94 1.05 8.93
CA LEU A 11 3.21 1.49 9.55
C LEU A 11 3.85 2.66 8.77
N ILE A 12 3.88 2.56 7.42
CA ILE A 12 4.39 3.64 6.56
C ILE A 12 3.51 4.90 6.64
N LYS A 13 2.19 4.77 6.76
CA LYS A 13 1.28 5.93 6.88
C LYS A 13 1.32 6.57 8.27
N HIS A 14 1.61 5.79 9.31
CA HIS A 14 1.69 6.28 10.68
C HIS A 14 2.90 7.20 10.89
N ARG A 15 2.74 8.26 11.70
CA ARG A 15 3.79 9.27 11.93
C ARG A 15 4.71 8.96 13.11
N GLY A 16 4.25 8.14 14.05
CA GLY A 16 5.03 7.79 15.24
C GLY A 16 6.26 6.94 14.92
N LYS A 17 7.17 6.83 15.89
CA LYS A 17 8.37 5.98 15.80
C LYS A 17 8.38 4.84 16.82
N ASN A 18 7.53 4.91 17.84
CA ASN A 18 7.47 3.95 18.93
C ASN A 18 6.24 3.07 18.80
N TYR A 19 6.45 1.76 18.85
CA TYR A 19 5.42 0.75 18.67
C TYR A 19 5.56 -0.34 19.74
N VAL A 20 4.50 -1.10 19.96
CA VAL A 20 4.50 -2.28 20.82
C VAL A 20 3.93 -3.42 19.99
N ASP A 21 4.66 -4.54 19.90
CA ASP A 21 4.18 -5.71 19.20
C ASP A 21 3.17 -6.53 20.03
N SER A 22 2.63 -7.61 19.46
CA SER A 22 1.68 -8.47 20.14
C SER A 22 2.25 -9.24 21.34
N SER A 23 3.58 -9.29 21.50
CA SER A 23 4.25 -9.87 22.67
C SER A 23 4.52 -8.84 23.77
N GLY A 24 4.16 -7.57 23.56
CA GLY A 24 4.44 -6.48 24.49
C GLY A 24 5.84 -5.88 24.34
N ARG A 25 6.60 -6.28 23.32
CA ARG A 25 7.95 -5.75 23.08
C ARG A 25 7.87 -4.38 22.42
N HIS A 26 8.64 -3.44 22.94
CA HIS A 26 8.82 -2.13 22.32
C HIS A 26 9.68 -2.23 21.06
N ILE A 27 9.23 -1.55 20.01
CA ILE A 27 9.90 -1.47 18.72
C ILE A 27 10.04 0.00 18.34
N TYR A 28 11.26 0.39 17.99
CA TYR A 28 11.54 1.67 17.35
C TYR A 28 11.64 1.48 15.84
N TYR A 29 10.83 2.21 15.07
CA TYR A 29 10.83 2.19 13.61
C TYR A 29 11.07 3.60 13.05
N GLU A 30 12.11 3.73 12.25
CA GLU A 30 12.50 4.97 11.59
C GLU A 30 12.59 4.80 10.08
N LYS A 31 11.88 5.68 9.37
CA LYS A 31 11.89 5.74 7.90
C LYS A 31 13.19 6.37 7.43
N THR A 32 13.95 5.66 6.62
CA THR A 32 15.32 6.03 6.24
C THR A 32 15.42 6.44 4.77
N GLN A 33 14.63 5.85 3.88
CA GLN A 33 14.81 5.99 2.44
C GLN A 33 13.58 6.60 1.77
N TYR A 34 13.79 7.53 0.83
CA TYR A 34 12.73 7.97 -0.07
C TYR A 34 12.61 7.02 -1.26
N THR A 35 11.38 6.64 -1.57
CA THR A 35 11.08 5.77 -2.70
C THR A 35 9.94 6.31 -3.55
N PRO A 36 9.89 6.02 -4.87
CA PRO A 36 8.82 6.47 -5.74
C PRO A 36 7.45 5.91 -5.34
N LEU A 37 6.44 6.75 -5.49
CA LEU A 37 5.03 6.41 -5.34
C LEU A 37 4.33 6.76 -6.66
N ILE A 38 4.03 5.75 -7.46
CA ILE A 38 3.59 5.90 -8.85
C ILE A 38 2.12 5.52 -8.97
N CYS A 39 1.34 6.33 -9.69
CA CYS A 39 -0.09 6.12 -9.88
C CYS A 39 -0.37 5.31 -11.15
N HIS A 40 -0.95 4.12 -10.97
CA HIS A 40 -1.30 3.20 -12.05
C HIS A 40 -2.81 3.06 -12.20
N LYS A 41 -3.28 2.88 -13.44
CA LYS A 41 -4.69 2.58 -13.71
C LYS A 41 -4.99 1.13 -13.36
N ILE A 42 -6.11 0.87 -12.70
CA ILE A 42 -6.59 -0.49 -12.45
C ILE A 42 -7.18 -1.04 -13.74
N MET A 43 -6.67 -2.18 -14.18
CA MET A 43 -7.11 -2.85 -15.40
C MET A 43 -8.20 -3.88 -15.11
N ARG A 44 -8.03 -4.65 -14.04
CA ARG A 44 -8.96 -5.70 -13.64
C ARG A 44 -8.86 -5.95 -12.14
N VAL A 45 -10.00 -6.27 -11.53
CA VAL A 45 -10.10 -6.79 -10.16
C VAL A 45 -10.75 -8.16 -10.25
N GLU A 46 -10.10 -9.18 -9.71
CA GLU A 46 -10.65 -10.53 -9.58
C GLU A 46 -10.96 -10.77 -8.11
N ASP A 47 -12.23 -10.90 -7.79
CA ASP A 47 -12.68 -11.18 -6.43
C ASP A 47 -12.61 -12.68 -6.13
N HIS A 48 -12.04 -13.00 -4.98
CA HIS A 48 -12.05 -14.33 -4.39
C HIS A 48 -12.81 -14.27 -3.08
N LEU A 49 -13.15 -15.44 -2.53
CA LEU A 49 -13.97 -15.56 -1.33
C LEU A 49 -13.47 -14.73 -0.13
N MET A 50 -12.15 -14.59 0.04
CA MET A 50 -11.52 -13.93 1.20
C MET A 50 -10.52 -12.82 0.81
N SER A 51 -10.34 -12.54 -0.47
CA SER A 51 -9.34 -11.57 -0.96
C SER A 51 -9.64 -11.18 -2.40
N SER A 52 -9.09 -10.07 -2.87
CA SER A 52 -9.17 -9.69 -4.28
C SER A 52 -7.78 -9.59 -4.89
N THR A 53 -7.69 -9.86 -6.19
CA THR A 53 -6.46 -9.75 -6.98
C THR A 53 -6.61 -8.58 -7.92
N VAL A 54 -5.69 -7.61 -7.83
CA VAL A 54 -5.73 -6.36 -8.59
C VAL A 54 -4.64 -6.36 -9.64
N TRP A 55 -5.04 -6.14 -10.88
CA TRP A 55 -4.16 -6.00 -12.04
C TRP A 55 -4.02 -4.52 -12.39
N LEU A 56 -2.79 -4.05 -12.48
CA LEU A 56 -2.47 -2.66 -12.76
C LEU A 56 -1.87 -2.52 -14.16
N LYS A 57 -2.14 -1.39 -14.80
CA LYS A 57 -1.50 -1.03 -16.07
C LYS A 57 0.00 -0.89 -15.85
N ASP A 58 0.80 -1.32 -16.82
CA ASP A 58 2.27 -1.19 -16.82
C ASP A 58 2.98 -1.88 -15.63
N VAL A 59 2.28 -2.79 -14.93
CA VAL A 59 2.84 -3.70 -13.93
C VAL A 59 2.59 -5.14 -14.36
N THR A 60 3.66 -5.95 -14.39
CA THR A 60 3.63 -7.30 -14.95
C THR A 60 2.94 -8.33 -14.04
N PHE A 61 2.83 -8.05 -12.76
CA PHE A 61 2.24 -8.95 -11.77
C PHE A 61 1.04 -8.33 -11.06
N SER A 62 0.21 -9.20 -10.48
CA SER A 62 -1.00 -8.80 -9.75
C SER A 62 -0.75 -8.62 -8.26
N PHE A 63 -1.52 -7.76 -7.61
CA PHE A 63 -1.48 -7.54 -6.17
C PHE A 63 -2.65 -8.24 -5.47
N LYS A 64 -2.35 -9.04 -4.44
CA LYS A 64 -3.38 -9.63 -3.58
C LYS A 64 -3.72 -8.66 -2.43
N VAL A 65 -4.98 -8.29 -2.31
CA VAL A 65 -5.48 -7.38 -1.27
C VAL A 65 -6.57 -8.06 -0.45
N LYS A 66 -6.61 -7.79 0.86
CA LYS A 66 -7.62 -8.39 1.76
C LYS A 66 -9.04 -7.92 1.46
N ARG A 67 -9.20 -6.67 1.03
CA ARG A 67 -10.49 -6.10 0.65
C ARG A 67 -10.41 -5.55 -0.77
N PRO A 68 -11.44 -5.80 -1.61
CA PRO A 68 -11.50 -5.19 -2.93
C PRO A 68 -11.50 -3.65 -2.82
N PRO A 69 -10.93 -2.96 -3.81
CA PRO A 69 -11.17 -1.53 -3.97
C PRO A 69 -12.67 -1.28 -4.18
N SER A 70 -13.17 -0.15 -3.66
CA SER A 70 -14.53 0.30 -3.99
C SER A 70 -14.67 0.49 -5.50
N SER A 71 -15.83 0.19 -6.07
CA SER A 71 -16.11 0.30 -7.51
C SER A 71 -15.84 1.69 -8.11
N LYS A 72 -15.84 2.75 -7.29
CA LYS A 72 -15.50 4.12 -7.71
C LYS A 72 -14.00 4.33 -7.94
N LYS A 73 -13.15 3.48 -7.37
CA LYS A 73 -11.70 3.65 -7.38
C LYS A 73 -11.11 2.96 -8.61
N SER A 74 -10.68 3.77 -9.58
CA SER A 74 -10.13 3.30 -10.86
C SER A 74 -8.59 3.34 -10.92
N TRP A 75 -7.95 3.87 -9.89
CA TRP A 75 -6.50 4.09 -9.83
C TRP A 75 -5.91 3.51 -8.54
N ALA A 76 -4.64 3.10 -8.60
CA ALA A 76 -3.88 2.63 -7.45
C ALA A 76 -2.52 3.31 -7.41
N GLN A 77 -2.16 3.88 -6.27
CA GLN A 77 -0.78 4.30 -6.01
C GLN A 77 0.03 3.12 -5.50
N VAL A 78 1.19 2.90 -6.12
CA VAL A 78 2.09 1.80 -5.82
C VAL A 78 3.42 2.36 -5.36
N LEU A 79 3.88 1.89 -4.20
CA LEU A 79 5.25 2.12 -3.74
C LEU A 79 6.18 1.22 -4.52
N TYR A 80 7.28 1.79 -4.98
CA TYR A 80 8.36 1.05 -5.59
C TYR A 80 9.45 0.78 -4.55
N LEU A 81 10.23 -0.28 -4.72
CA LEU A 81 11.42 -0.55 -3.92
C LEU A 81 12.48 -1.11 -4.87
N ASN A 82 13.67 -0.50 -4.87
CA ASN A 82 14.77 -0.89 -5.77
C ASN A 82 14.36 -0.98 -7.25
N GLY A 83 13.50 -0.05 -7.69
CA GLY A 83 13.00 0.02 -9.07
C GLY A 83 11.87 -0.94 -9.42
N LEU A 84 11.45 -1.80 -8.48
CA LEU A 84 10.35 -2.76 -8.68
C LEU A 84 9.08 -2.28 -7.96
N PRO A 85 7.89 -2.47 -8.56
CA PRO A 85 6.63 -2.28 -7.85
C PRO A 85 6.61 -3.18 -6.60
N TRP A 86 6.17 -2.66 -5.46
CA TRP A 86 6.25 -3.39 -4.19
C TRP A 86 4.90 -3.52 -3.49
N LEU A 87 4.29 -2.41 -3.09
CA LEU A 87 3.07 -2.41 -2.29
C LEU A 87 2.06 -1.39 -2.80
N ILE A 88 0.78 -1.76 -2.82
CA ILE A 88 -0.29 -0.79 -3.03
C ILE A 88 -0.40 0.09 -1.79
N TYR A 89 -0.15 1.38 -1.97
CA TYR A 89 -0.25 2.38 -0.91
C TYR A 89 -1.69 2.82 -0.69
N GLU A 90 -2.41 3.09 -1.77
CA GLU A 90 -3.79 3.58 -1.72
C GLU A 90 -4.52 3.39 -3.06
N PHE A 91 -5.83 3.22 -2.99
CA PHE A 91 -6.72 3.24 -4.15
C PHE A 91 -7.42 4.60 -4.25
N LEU A 92 -7.53 5.14 -5.47
CA LEU A 92 -8.01 6.49 -5.78
C LEU A 92 -9.08 6.46 -6.87
N GLU A 93 -9.98 7.44 -6.84
CA GLU A 93 -11.01 7.63 -7.88
C GLU A 93 -10.43 8.29 -9.13
N GLN A 94 -9.52 9.25 -8.94
CA GLN A 94 -8.89 10.02 -10.02
C GLN A 94 -7.38 9.79 -10.03
N ARG A 95 -6.77 9.99 -11.21
CA ARG A 95 -5.31 9.98 -11.35
C ARG A 95 -4.72 11.15 -10.59
N VAL A 96 -3.64 10.88 -9.87
CA VAL A 96 -2.81 11.89 -9.21
C VAL A 96 -1.38 11.81 -9.75
N GLU A 97 -0.62 12.88 -9.53
CA GLU A 97 0.79 12.93 -9.92
C GLU A 97 1.64 11.93 -9.12
N ASP A 98 2.73 11.50 -9.75
CA ASP A 98 3.70 10.61 -9.12
C ASP A 98 4.51 11.40 -8.09
N THR A 99 4.71 10.80 -6.93
CA THR A 99 5.39 11.45 -5.81
C THR A 99 6.43 10.51 -5.20
N ARG A 100 6.94 10.85 -4.02
CA ARG A 100 7.83 9.99 -3.23
C ARG A 100 7.37 9.89 -1.80
N ARG A 101 7.61 8.75 -1.16
CA ARG A 101 7.40 8.56 0.28
C ARG A 101 8.65 8.05 0.95
N LYS A 102 8.85 8.52 2.17
CA LYS A 102 9.89 7.98 3.04
C LYS A 102 9.35 6.69 3.66
N ILE A 103 10.10 5.61 3.50
CA ILE A 103 9.81 4.29 4.07
C ILE A 103 10.88 3.90 5.07
#